data_AF-A0A971R2N8-F1
#
_entry.id   AF-A0A971R2N8-F1
#
_cell.length_a   1.000
_cell.length_b   1.000
_cell.length_c   1.000
_cell.angle_alpha   90.00
_cell.angle_beta   90.00
_cell.angle_gamma   90.00
#
_symmetry.space_group_name_H-M   'P 1'
#
loop_
_entity.id
_entity.type
_entity.pdbx_description
1 polymer ?
#
loop_
_entity_poly.entity_id
_entity_poly.type
_entity_poly.pdbx_seq_one_letter_code
_entity_poly.pdbx_strand_id
1 'polypeptide(L)'
;MKKTLMISMILSIIVLFLASCVSSHSSHNDSAFKLVRQAGGFDLYVSRGIDALEITLSGAHIYAENIVPLQDVLVITRQDTSGTTIALSKFRDLDFAEPVLAIPFENPGSITVSSYDTVILPIKKASFLTQNSVAPDLIGDYNGDGYITLSDFAAFAPAYGFSAGSAEYDEKYDIGASEKQYLGIWQKIFSFSGLPDGSITLADFAVFANNYGFANPYLGKWTFTGSIDYESGTYGSVKADGNGTLTIGQQNWQMSGPVELTANSTYTDEEGKEVSDTFEIEIASVDVQFSSTEMTVTGIIANPLNGVEYDVLMKGKLRVEGNAIYAESNGTGDGYGIFLLNPTRKIGEWTAHK
;
A
#
# COMPACT_ATOMS: atom_id res chain seq x y z
N MET A 1 43.26 -21.46 64.68
CA MET A 1 42.53 -20.19 64.45
C MET A 1 42.71 -19.58 63.06
N LYS A 2 43.91 -19.58 62.44
CA LYS A 2 44.11 -18.96 61.11
C LYS A 2 43.34 -19.62 59.94
N LYS A 3 43.23 -20.96 59.91
CA LYS A 3 42.50 -21.68 58.83
C LYS A 3 40.99 -21.45 58.86
N THR A 4 40.39 -21.42 60.05
CA THR A 4 38.94 -21.21 60.22
C THR A 4 38.50 -19.79 59.86
N LEU A 5 39.35 -18.79 60.16
CA LEU A 5 39.12 -17.39 59.76
C LEU A 5 39.19 -17.22 58.22
N MET A 6 40.16 -17.90 57.59
CA MET A 6 40.35 -17.83 56.14
C MET A 6 39.20 -18.51 55.37
N ILE A 7 38.69 -19.64 55.87
CA ILE A 7 37.53 -20.33 55.29
C ILE A 7 36.27 -19.46 55.42
N SER A 8 36.06 -18.81 56.58
CA SER A 8 34.94 -17.88 56.78
C SER A 8 34.98 -16.70 55.82
N MET A 9 36.15 -16.09 55.62
CA MET A 9 36.32 -14.95 54.72
C MET A 9 36.11 -15.31 53.25
N ILE A 10 36.57 -16.49 52.82
CA ILE A 10 36.34 -17.00 51.45
C ILE A 10 34.85 -17.30 51.23
N LEU A 11 34.16 -17.88 52.22
CA LEU A 11 32.73 -18.18 52.12
C LEU A 11 31.88 -16.91 51.99
N SER A 12 32.21 -15.85 52.73
CA SER A 12 31.54 -14.55 52.63
C SER A 12 31.72 -13.91 51.24
N ILE A 13 32.91 -14.03 50.65
CA ILE A 13 33.19 -13.54 49.29
C ILE A 13 32.40 -14.35 48.26
N ILE A 14 32.32 -15.67 48.39
CA ILE A 14 31.53 -16.53 47.50
C ILE A 14 30.03 -16.20 47.59
N VAL A 15 29.50 -15.94 48.80
CA VAL A 15 28.10 -15.52 48.97
C VAL A 15 27.83 -14.14 48.34
N LEU A 16 28.77 -13.20 48.44
CA LEU A 16 28.71 -11.90 47.76
C LEU A 16 28.73 -12.04 46.23
N PHE A 17 29.54 -12.96 45.68
CA PHE A 17 29.57 -13.23 44.24
C PHE A 17 28.31 -13.96 43.74
N LEU A 18 27.73 -14.86 44.53
CA LEU A 18 26.48 -15.54 44.20
C LEU A 18 25.26 -14.60 44.27
N ALA A 19 25.28 -13.60 45.16
CA ALA A 19 24.22 -12.60 45.25
C ALA A 19 24.22 -11.59 44.07
N SER A 20 25.37 -11.31 43.45
CA SER A 20 25.48 -10.42 42.28
C SER A 20 24.99 -11.03 40.96
N CYS A 21 24.67 -12.34 40.92
CA CYS A 21 24.18 -13.00 39.70
C CYS A 21 22.65 -13.13 39.63
N VAL A 22 21.91 -12.61 40.61
CA VAL A 22 20.44 -12.56 40.56
C VAL A 22 19.99 -11.15 40.20
N SER A 23 20.35 -10.69 38.99
CA SER A 23 19.56 -9.66 38.33
C SER A 23 18.28 -10.34 37.85
N SER A 24 17.19 -10.20 38.60
CA SER A 24 15.88 -10.60 38.10
C SER A 24 15.61 -9.74 36.86
N HIS A 25 15.85 -10.30 35.68
CA HIS A 25 15.41 -9.71 34.43
C HIS A 25 13.89 -9.79 34.46
N SER A 26 13.24 -8.69 34.85
CA SER A 26 11.79 -8.58 34.75
C SER A 26 11.43 -8.49 33.27
N SER A 27 11.25 -9.63 32.61
CA SER A 27 10.62 -9.70 31.30
C SER A 27 9.12 -9.84 31.51
N HIS A 28 8.33 -8.96 30.88
CA HIS A 28 6.90 -9.20 30.75
C HIS A 28 6.69 -10.05 29.50
N ASN A 29 6.04 -11.20 29.65
CA ASN A 29 5.83 -12.15 28.57
C ASN A 29 4.34 -12.47 28.50
N ASP A 30 3.69 -11.95 27.47
CA ASP A 30 2.32 -12.30 27.11
C ASP A 30 2.35 -13.20 25.86
N SER A 31 1.27 -13.93 25.63
CA SER A 31 1.05 -14.63 24.36
C SER A 31 1.16 -13.72 23.13
N ALA A 32 0.84 -12.43 23.27
CA ALA A 32 0.84 -11.45 22.20
C ALA A 32 2.19 -10.73 21.99
N PHE A 33 2.97 -10.52 23.04
CA PHE A 33 4.20 -9.74 22.95
C PHE A 33 5.15 -10.07 24.10
N LYS A 34 6.41 -9.70 23.94
CA LYS A 34 7.44 -9.82 24.97
C LYS A 34 8.17 -8.49 25.13
N LEU A 35 8.23 -8.00 26.36
CA LEU A 35 9.01 -6.83 26.73
C LEU A 35 10.28 -7.28 27.46
N VAL A 36 11.44 -7.07 26.85
CA VAL A 36 12.75 -7.53 27.35
C VAL A 36 13.54 -6.34 27.87
N ARG A 37 13.92 -6.38 29.14
CA ARG A 37 14.76 -5.35 29.76
C ARG A 37 16.19 -5.43 29.24
N GLN A 38 16.71 -4.30 28.77
CA GLN A 38 18.11 -4.11 28.36
C GLN A 38 18.81 -3.13 29.30
N ALA A 39 20.13 -2.98 29.13
CA ALA A 39 20.95 -2.07 29.95
C ALA A 39 20.52 -0.60 29.85
N GLY A 40 19.90 -0.18 28.74
CA GLY A 40 19.49 1.21 28.49
C GLY A 40 18.01 1.40 28.16
N GLY A 41 17.16 0.38 28.35
CA GLY A 41 15.78 0.45 27.87
C GLY A 41 15.01 -0.86 27.95
N PHE A 42 13.91 -0.92 27.20
CA PHE A 42 13.20 -2.15 26.86
C PHE A 42 13.18 -2.37 25.36
N ASP A 43 13.34 -3.63 24.95
CA ASP A 43 13.04 -4.07 23.60
C ASP A 43 11.67 -4.75 23.60
N LEU A 44 10.81 -4.36 22.64
CA LEU A 44 9.51 -4.98 22.42
C LEU A 44 9.59 -5.95 21.25
N TYR A 45 9.10 -7.16 21.47
CA TYR A 45 8.88 -8.19 20.46
C TYR A 45 7.39 -8.45 20.35
N VAL A 46 6.88 -8.65 19.14
CA VAL A 46 5.46 -8.93 18.87
C VAL A 46 5.34 -10.37 18.38
N SER A 47 4.27 -11.06 18.76
CA SER A 47 4.01 -12.43 18.33
C SER A 47 3.58 -12.50 16.87
N ARG A 48 3.88 -13.64 16.23
CA ARG A 48 3.49 -13.92 14.86
C ARG A 48 1.97 -13.83 14.67
N GLY A 49 1.56 -13.18 13.59
CA GLY A 49 0.15 -13.09 13.17
C GLY A 49 -0.60 -11.90 13.72
N ILE A 50 -0.01 -11.11 14.63
CA ILE A 50 -0.56 -9.83 15.05
C ILE A 50 -0.28 -8.78 13.97
N ASP A 51 -1.30 -8.01 13.61
CA ASP A 51 -1.21 -6.91 12.64
C ASP A 51 -1.03 -5.55 13.33
N ALA A 52 -1.66 -5.38 14.51
CA ALA A 52 -1.43 -4.22 15.37
C ALA A 52 -1.47 -4.60 16.85
N LEU A 53 -0.69 -3.88 17.65
CA LEU A 53 -0.59 -4.01 19.10
C LEU A 53 -0.68 -2.62 19.72
N GLU A 54 -1.53 -2.46 20.72
CA GLU A 54 -1.51 -1.29 21.61
C GLU A 54 -1.08 -1.74 22.99
N ILE A 55 -0.11 -1.05 23.60
CA ILE A 55 0.33 -1.28 24.98
C ILE A 55 0.31 0.03 25.75
N THR A 56 -0.22 0.01 26.96
CA THR A 56 -0.09 1.12 27.90
C THR A 56 0.94 0.77 28.95
N LEU A 57 1.97 1.61 29.05
CA LEU A 57 3.06 1.50 30.00
C LEU A 57 2.85 2.52 31.11
N SER A 58 2.78 2.04 32.34
CA SER A 58 2.65 2.86 33.55
C SER A 58 3.93 2.83 34.38
N GLY A 59 4.12 3.84 35.23
CA GLY A 59 5.30 3.98 36.09
C GLY A 59 6.14 5.21 35.73
N ALA A 60 7.32 5.00 35.14
CA ALA A 60 8.18 6.09 34.69
C ALA A 60 7.60 6.80 33.46
N HIS A 61 7.84 8.10 33.34
CA HIS A 61 7.43 8.87 32.17
C HIS A 61 8.28 8.45 30.95
N ILE A 62 7.63 7.99 29.88
CA ILE A 62 8.28 7.54 28.64
C ILE A 62 8.02 8.60 27.57
N TYR A 63 9.02 9.39 27.25
CA TYR A 63 8.91 10.40 26.22
C TYR A 63 8.73 9.79 24.83
N ALA A 64 7.86 10.39 24.01
CA ALA A 64 7.53 9.90 22.67
C ALA A 64 8.78 9.85 21.77
N GLU A 65 9.69 10.82 21.90
CA GLU A 65 10.95 10.88 21.16
C GLU A 65 11.92 9.73 21.47
N ASN A 66 11.71 9.02 22.59
CA ASN A 66 12.51 7.85 22.92
C ASN A 66 11.95 6.58 22.27
N ILE A 67 10.77 6.60 21.67
CA ILE A 67 10.19 5.40 21.07
C ILE A 67 10.78 5.23 19.67
N VAL A 68 11.59 4.18 19.48
CA VAL A 68 12.35 3.95 18.24
C VAL A 68 11.83 2.70 17.53
N PRO A 69 11.15 2.85 16.37
CA PRO A 69 10.85 1.74 15.47
C PRO A 69 12.15 1.08 14.98
N LEU A 70 12.24 -0.25 15.09
CA LEU A 70 13.40 -1.03 14.62
C LEU A 70 13.12 -1.82 13.35
N GLN A 71 11.84 -1.93 12.98
CA GLN A 71 11.35 -2.62 11.79
C GLN A 71 10.30 -1.76 11.07
N ASP A 72 9.72 -2.30 10.00
CA ASP A 72 8.68 -1.66 9.17
C ASP A 72 7.32 -1.61 9.88
N VAL A 73 7.25 -0.77 10.92
CA VAL A 73 6.05 -0.46 11.70
C VAL A 73 5.76 1.05 11.70
N LEU A 74 4.49 1.40 11.74
CA LEU A 74 4.03 2.72 12.13
C LEU A 74 3.78 2.72 13.63
N VAL A 75 3.97 3.87 14.27
CA VAL A 75 3.80 4.02 15.72
C VAL A 75 3.04 5.31 16.04
N ILE A 76 2.03 5.19 16.89
CA ILE A 76 1.30 6.31 17.50
C ILE A 76 1.54 6.25 19.01
N THR A 77 1.93 7.37 19.59
CA THR A 77 2.20 7.48 21.02
C THR A 77 1.27 8.50 21.65
N ARG A 78 0.57 8.12 22.70
CA ARG A 78 -0.27 9.01 23.51
C ARG A 78 0.17 8.97 24.96
N GLN A 79 0.22 10.13 25.58
CA GLN A 79 0.51 10.24 27.01
C GLN A 79 -0.68 10.85 27.72
N ASP A 80 -1.06 10.27 28.84
CA ASP A 80 -2.06 10.81 29.75
C ASP A 80 -1.68 10.53 31.21
N THR A 81 -2.63 10.71 32.12
CA THR A 81 -2.41 10.48 33.56
C THR A 81 -2.25 9.00 33.93
N SER A 82 -2.66 8.07 33.06
CA SER A 82 -2.56 6.62 33.25
C SER A 82 -1.21 6.06 32.81
N GLY A 83 -0.53 6.72 31.87
CA GLY A 83 0.79 6.33 31.40
C GLY A 83 1.08 6.76 29.96
N THR A 84 1.94 6.00 29.30
CA THR A 84 2.25 6.16 27.88
C THR A 84 1.66 4.98 27.12
N THR A 85 0.67 5.26 26.27
CA THR A 85 0.10 4.30 25.32
C THR A 85 0.89 4.35 24.02
N ILE A 86 1.31 3.19 23.56
CA ILE A 86 2.05 2.96 22.32
C ILE A 86 1.20 2.03 21.47
N ALA A 87 0.58 2.56 20.42
CA ALA A 87 -0.03 1.77 19.37
C ALA A 87 0.98 1.59 18.25
N LEU A 88 1.17 0.36 17.79
CA LEU A 88 2.02 0.05 16.65
C LEU A 88 1.27 -0.88 15.70
N SER A 89 1.51 -0.71 14.40
CA SER A 89 1.02 -1.63 13.40
C SER A 89 2.04 -1.82 12.29
N LYS A 90 2.15 -3.06 11.81
CA LYS A 90 3.08 -3.41 10.74
C LYS A 90 2.50 -2.97 9.40
N PHE A 91 3.35 -2.40 8.54
CA PHE A 91 3.00 -2.15 7.15
C PHE A 91 3.73 -3.10 6.18
N ARG A 92 4.65 -3.92 6.70
CA ARG A 92 5.31 -5.04 6.00
C ARG A 92 5.43 -6.25 6.92
N ASP A 93 5.88 -7.37 6.36
CA ASP A 93 6.17 -8.55 7.16
C ASP A 93 7.31 -8.26 8.15
N LEU A 94 7.07 -8.59 9.42
CA LEU A 94 8.05 -8.44 10.50
C LEU A 94 8.88 -9.70 10.65
N ASP A 95 10.14 -9.53 11.06
CA ASP A 95 10.93 -10.61 11.64
C ASP A 95 10.59 -10.72 13.14
N PHE A 96 9.79 -11.72 13.47
CA PHE A 96 9.36 -11.99 14.84
C PHE A 96 10.48 -12.51 15.75
N ALA A 97 11.67 -12.85 15.20
CA ALA A 97 12.84 -13.18 16.00
C ALA A 97 13.58 -11.93 16.52
N GLU A 98 13.35 -10.78 15.91
CA GLU A 98 14.01 -9.51 16.20
C GLU A 98 13.04 -8.56 16.92
N PRO A 99 13.56 -7.59 17.70
CA PRO A 99 12.71 -6.59 18.34
C PRO A 99 12.09 -5.66 17.29
N VAL A 100 10.85 -5.24 17.53
CA VAL A 100 10.11 -4.31 16.64
C VAL A 100 10.26 -2.85 17.07
N LEU A 101 10.52 -2.62 18.36
CA LEU A 101 10.58 -1.30 18.98
C LEU A 101 11.63 -1.32 20.09
N ALA A 102 12.46 -0.28 20.17
CA ALA A 102 13.26 0.04 21.33
C ALA A 102 12.64 1.20 22.10
N ILE A 103 12.65 1.10 23.42
CA ILE A 103 12.16 2.11 24.37
C ILE A 103 13.29 2.43 25.35
N PRO A 104 14.25 3.31 24.99
CA PRO A 104 15.29 3.78 25.87
C PRO A 104 14.73 4.64 27.01
N PHE A 105 15.32 4.53 28.19
CA PHE A 105 15.09 5.45 29.29
C PHE A 105 16.27 5.39 30.26
N GLU A 106 16.54 6.48 30.99
CA GLU A 106 17.72 6.60 31.85
C GLU A 106 17.56 5.91 33.21
N ASN A 107 16.33 5.74 33.71
CA ASN A 107 16.05 5.07 34.97
C ASN A 107 14.94 4.01 34.79
N PRO A 108 15.27 2.72 34.78
CA PRO A 108 14.29 1.64 34.67
C PRO A 108 13.55 1.44 36.00
N GLY A 109 12.92 2.48 36.54
CA GLY A 109 11.88 2.33 37.54
C GLY A 109 10.86 1.28 37.09
N SER A 110 9.96 0.85 37.98
CA SER A 110 9.00 -0.23 37.69
C SER A 110 8.03 0.15 36.56
N ILE A 111 8.48 0.07 35.30
CA ILE A 111 7.62 0.15 34.13
C ILE A 111 6.80 -1.14 34.14
N THR A 112 5.49 -0.98 34.16
CA THR A 112 4.55 -2.10 34.11
C THR A 112 3.62 -1.91 32.94
N VAL A 113 3.29 -3.01 32.26
CA VAL A 113 2.21 -2.98 31.28
C VAL A 113 0.90 -2.92 32.07
N SER A 114 0.15 -1.84 31.95
CA SER A 114 -1.14 -1.68 32.62
C SER A 114 -2.30 -2.26 31.82
N SER A 115 -2.20 -2.21 30.49
CA SER A 115 -3.19 -2.72 29.55
C SER A 115 -2.54 -2.98 28.19
N TYR A 116 -3.16 -3.85 27.41
CA TYR A 116 -2.82 -4.01 26.01
C TYR A 116 -4.05 -4.45 25.21
N ASP A 117 -4.01 -4.22 23.90
CA ASP A 117 -4.96 -4.72 22.92
C ASP A 117 -4.24 -5.16 21.64
N THR A 118 -4.86 -6.05 20.87
CA THR A 118 -4.28 -6.60 19.64
C THR A 118 -5.31 -6.72 18.54
N VAL A 119 -4.91 -6.44 17.31
CA VAL A 119 -5.72 -6.66 16.11
C VAL A 119 -5.05 -7.68 15.20
N ILE A 120 -5.87 -8.61 14.72
CA ILE A 120 -5.55 -9.55 13.64
C ILE A 120 -6.56 -9.29 12.53
N LEU A 121 -6.10 -8.83 11.39
CA LEU A 121 -6.97 -8.54 10.25
C LEU A 121 -7.45 -9.85 9.63
N PRO A 122 -8.76 -9.98 9.34
CA PRO A 122 -9.29 -11.20 8.75
C PRO A 122 -8.77 -11.35 7.31
N ILE A 123 -8.02 -12.41 7.06
CA ILE A 123 -7.67 -12.82 5.68
C ILE A 123 -8.85 -13.60 5.11
N LYS A 124 -9.88 -12.91 4.64
CA LYS A 124 -10.93 -13.55 3.85
C LYS A 124 -10.40 -13.84 2.45
N LYS A 125 -10.18 -15.11 2.14
CA LYS A 125 -10.03 -15.57 0.75
C LYS A 125 -11.41 -15.53 0.08
N ALA A 126 -11.85 -14.35 -0.34
CA ALA A 126 -13.07 -14.23 -1.11
C ALA A 126 -12.82 -14.79 -2.52
N SER A 127 -13.66 -15.72 -2.96
CA SER A 127 -13.89 -16.01 -4.37
C SER A 127 -14.36 -14.73 -5.07
N PHE A 128 -13.89 -14.45 -6.29
CA PHE A 128 -14.45 -13.42 -7.18
C PHE A 128 -15.95 -13.68 -7.40
N LEU A 129 -16.80 -13.37 -6.43
CA LEU A 129 -18.19 -13.06 -6.69
C LEU A 129 -18.12 -11.62 -7.15
N THR A 130 -18.47 -11.41 -8.42
CA THR A 130 -18.85 -10.11 -8.97
C THR A 130 -19.89 -9.50 -8.05
N GLN A 131 -19.46 -8.80 -7.01
CA GLN A 131 -20.32 -7.90 -6.29
C GLN A 131 -20.48 -6.71 -7.23
N ASN A 132 -21.63 -6.68 -7.88
CA ASN A 132 -22.11 -5.49 -8.54
C ASN A 132 -22.02 -4.32 -7.54
N SER A 133 -21.52 -3.18 -8.01
CA SER A 133 -21.82 -1.83 -7.53
C SER A 133 -21.05 -1.17 -6.36
N VAL A 134 -19.90 -1.68 -5.90
CA VAL A 134 -18.98 -0.84 -5.07
C VAL A 134 -17.62 -0.73 -5.74
N ALA A 135 -17.19 0.50 -6.03
CA ALA A 135 -15.89 0.77 -6.63
C ALA A 135 -14.77 0.43 -5.62
N PRO A 136 -13.65 -0.14 -6.08
CA PRO A 136 -12.51 -0.38 -5.20
C PRO A 136 -11.89 0.94 -4.72
N ASP A 137 -11.73 1.09 -3.40
CA ASP A 137 -11.19 2.30 -2.78
C ASP A 137 -9.77 2.08 -2.26
N LEU A 138 -8.92 3.09 -2.45
CA LEU A 138 -7.58 3.18 -1.86
C LEU A 138 -7.70 3.76 -0.44
N ILE A 139 -8.22 2.95 0.47
CA ILE A 139 -8.50 3.38 1.85
C ILE A 139 -7.20 3.77 2.56
N GLY A 140 -7.13 5.00 3.06
CA GLY A 140 -5.94 5.57 3.70
C GLY A 140 -5.25 6.66 2.88
N ASP A 141 -5.65 6.89 1.63
CA ASP A 141 -5.20 8.04 0.82
C ASP A 141 -6.09 9.25 1.15
N TYR A 142 -5.70 10.00 2.19
CA TYR A 142 -6.52 11.06 2.76
C TYR A 142 -6.29 12.41 2.09
N ASN A 143 -5.14 12.58 1.43
CA ASN A 143 -4.81 13.81 0.70
C ASN A 143 -5.23 13.74 -0.79
N GLY A 144 -5.59 12.56 -1.28
CA GLY A 144 -6.05 12.36 -2.65
C GLY A 144 -4.92 12.38 -3.68
N ASP A 145 -3.68 12.07 -3.31
CA ASP A 145 -2.56 12.05 -4.25
C ASP A 145 -2.36 10.68 -4.93
N GLY A 146 -3.13 9.67 -4.50
CA GLY A 146 -3.06 8.30 -5.01
C GLY A 146 -1.94 7.47 -4.42
N TYR A 147 -1.29 7.92 -3.34
CA TYR A 147 -0.27 7.19 -2.59
C TYR A 147 -0.62 7.23 -1.10
N ILE A 148 -0.55 6.10 -0.42
CA ILE A 148 -0.73 6.07 1.04
C ILE A 148 0.64 6.20 1.68
N THR A 149 0.95 7.38 2.21
CA THR A 149 2.31 7.73 2.67
C THR A 149 2.33 8.35 4.06
N LEU A 150 3.51 8.81 4.48
CA LEU A 150 3.69 9.53 5.74
C LEU A 150 2.79 10.78 5.82
N SER A 151 2.47 11.42 4.69
CA SER A 151 1.56 12.57 4.68
C SER A 151 0.17 12.18 5.17
N ASP A 152 -0.35 11.04 4.74
CA ASP A 152 -1.64 10.52 5.16
C ASP A 152 -1.59 10.05 6.61
N PHE A 153 -0.49 9.41 7.01
CA PHE A 153 -0.30 9.00 8.40
C PHE A 153 -0.26 10.21 9.34
N ALA A 154 0.38 11.31 8.93
CA ALA A 154 0.42 12.56 9.69
C ALA A 154 -0.97 13.21 9.82
N ALA A 155 -1.89 12.95 8.88
CA ALA A 155 -3.28 13.38 8.97
C ALA A 155 -4.12 12.46 9.88
N PHE A 156 -3.86 11.15 9.85
CA PHE A 156 -4.57 10.13 10.63
C PHE A 156 -4.17 10.11 12.11
N ALA A 157 -2.87 10.10 12.41
CA ALA A 157 -2.37 9.88 13.77
C ALA A 157 -2.93 10.85 14.82
N PRO A 158 -3.14 12.16 14.52
CA PRO A 158 -3.78 13.08 15.46
C PRO A 158 -5.25 12.74 15.76
N ALA A 159 -5.96 12.08 14.86
CA ALA A 159 -7.36 11.69 15.04
C ALA A 159 -7.53 10.37 15.82
N TYR A 160 -6.43 9.63 16.06
CA TYR A 160 -6.45 8.34 16.73
C TYR A 160 -6.95 8.42 18.18
N GLY A 161 -7.94 7.59 18.49
CA GLY A 161 -8.59 7.48 19.80
C GLY A 161 -9.64 8.57 20.06
N PHE A 162 -10.17 9.20 19.01
CA PHE A 162 -11.38 10.02 19.07
C PHE A 162 -12.60 9.23 18.58
N SER A 163 -13.79 9.66 19.00
CA SER A 163 -15.06 8.98 18.70
C SER A 163 -16.12 9.98 18.26
N ALA A 164 -17.14 9.48 17.56
CA ALA A 164 -18.24 10.26 17.05
C ALA A 164 -18.82 11.21 18.12
N GLY A 165 -18.86 12.50 17.80
CA GLY A 165 -19.29 13.56 18.70
C GLY A 165 -18.16 14.41 19.30
N SER A 166 -16.89 14.01 19.17
CA SER A 166 -15.76 14.93 19.42
C SER A 166 -15.50 15.83 18.21
N ALA A 167 -14.86 16.99 18.44
CA ALA A 167 -14.55 17.94 17.37
C ALA A 167 -13.44 17.43 16.44
N GLU A 168 -12.60 16.54 16.97
CA GLU A 168 -11.45 15.93 16.33
C GLU A 168 -11.77 14.61 15.61
N TYR A 169 -13.00 14.10 15.77
CA TYR A 169 -13.44 12.93 15.04
C TYR A 169 -13.78 13.30 13.60
N ASP A 170 -13.23 12.54 12.65
CA ASP A 170 -13.57 12.62 11.25
C ASP A 170 -13.82 11.20 10.73
N GLU A 171 -15.01 10.98 10.19
CA GLU A 171 -15.50 9.68 9.73
C GLU A 171 -14.58 9.06 8.67
N LYS A 172 -13.84 9.86 7.90
CA LYS A 172 -12.89 9.32 6.91
C LYS A 172 -11.74 8.51 7.52
N TYR A 173 -11.45 8.70 8.82
CA TYR A 173 -10.42 7.94 9.54
C TYR A 173 -10.98 6.71 10.26
N ASP A 174 -12.30 6.55 10.31
CA ASP A 174 -13.00 5.41 10.92
C ASP A 174 -13.22 4.33 9.85
N ILE A 175 -12.19 3.52 9.66
CA ILE A 175 -12.02 2.56 8.58
C ILE A 175 -11.81 1.12 9.09
N GLY A 176 -11.93 0.87 10.39
CA GLY A 176 -11.59 -0.39 11.06
C GLY A 176 -12.42 -1.58 10.58
N ALA A 177 -13.63 -1.33 10.07
CA ALA A 177 -14.48 -2.35 9.45
C ALA A 177 -14.11 -2.67 7.99
N SER A 178 -13.09 -2.05 7.41
CA SER A 178 -12.70 -2.26 6.02
C SER A 178 -12.03 -3.61 5.79
N GLU A 179 -12.31 -4.23 4.65
CA GLU A 179 -11.86 -5.60 4.37
C GLU A 179 -11.07 -5.71 3.05
N LYS A 180 -10.00 -6.52 3.05
CA LYS A 180 -9.30 -6.96 1.84
C LYS A 180 -10.10 -8.05 1.12
N GLN A 181 -11.10 -7.66 0.34
CA GLN A 181 -11.99 -8.59 -0.39
C GLN A 181 -11.51 -8.93 -1.81
N TYR A 182 -10.50 -8.22 -2.32
CA TYR A 182 -9.95 -8.45 -3.65
C TYR A 182 -8.91 -9.57 -3.66
N LEU A 183 -8.61 -10.12 -4.84
CA LEU A 183 -7.60 -11.18 -5.03
C LEU A 183 -6.40 -10.69 -5.84
N GLY A 184 -5.31 -11.45 -5.77
CA GLY A 184 -4.09 -11.15 -6.53
C GLY A 184 -3.43 -9.85 -6.06
N ILE A 185 -2.94 -9.04 -7.00
CA ILE A 185 -2.30 -7.76 -6.68
C ILE A 185 -3.28 -6.76 -6.06
N TRP A 186 -4.57 -6.85 -6.43
CA TRP A 186 -5.59 -5.90 -5.99
C TRP A 186 -5.89 -6.06 -4.51
N GLN A 187 -5.72 -7.27 -3.96
CA GLN A 187 -5.84 -7.54 -2.52
C GLN A 187 -4.92 -6.65 -1.69
N LYS A 188 -3.75 -6.29 -2.23
CA LYS A 188 -2.78 -5.45 -1.52
C LYS A 188 -3.13 -3.98 -1.62
N ILE A 189 -3.74 -3.57 -2.72
CA ILE A 189 -3.96 -2.18 -3.08
C ILE A 189 -5.31 -1.68 -2.57
N PHE A 190 -6.39 -2.37 -2.92
CA PHE A 190 -7.74 -1.90 -2.67
C PHE A 190 -8.36 -2.60 -1.48
N SER A 191 -9.29 -1.90 -0.87
CA SER A 191 -10.12 -2.40 0.22
C SER A 191 -11.58 -2.12 -0.08
N PHE A 192 -12.46 -2.96 0.46
CA PHE A 192 -13.88 -2.65 0.54
C PHE A 192 -14.08 -1.78 1.78
N SER A 193 -14.69 -0.61 1.60
CA SER A 193 -14.97 0.29 2.72
C SER A 193 -16.06 -0.30 3.60
N GLY A 194 -15.73 -0.50 4.88
CA GLY A 194 -16.68 -0.91 5.90
C GLY A 194 -17.57 0.26 6.34
N LEU A 195 -18.58 -0.03 7.15
CA LEU A 195 -19.32 1.04 7.83
C LEU A 195 -18.48 1.52 9.04
N PRO A 196 -18.29 2.85 9.19
CA PRO A 196 -17.67 3.43 10.38
C PRO A 196 -18.37 2.96 11.66
N ASP A 197 -17.60 2.61 12.69
CA ASP A 197 -18.14 2.12 13.97
C ASP A 197 -18.37 3.23 15.00
N GLY A 198 -17.96 4.46 14.67
CA GLY A 198 -18.03 5.66 15.48
C GLY A 198 -16.80 5.88 16.35
N SER A 199 -15.70 5.13 16.18
CA SER A 199 -14.46 5.28 16.96
C SER A 199 -13.22 4.99 16.14
N ILE A 200 -12.23 5.88 16.19
CA ILE A 200 -10.94 5.69 15.53
C ILE A 200 -10.00 4.96 16.51
N THR A 201 -9.82 3.67 16.34
CA THR A 201 -9.16 2.74 17.26
C THR A 201 -7.99 1.98 16.62
N LEU A 202 -7.44 1.01 17.36
CA LEU A 202 -6.39 0.11 16.88
C LEU A 202 -6.79 -0.65 15.60
N ALA A 203 -8.08 -0.92 15.40
CA ALA A 203 -8.57 -1.59 14.19
C ALA A 203 -8.39 -0.71 12.95
N ASP A 204 -8.73 0.57 13.04
CA ASP A 204 -8.55 1.58 11.99
C ASP A 204 -7.08 1.75 11.64
N PHE A 205 -6.24 1.82 12.68
CA PHE A 205 -4.81 1.94 12.50
C PHE A 205 -4.22 0.69 11.83
N ALA A 206 -4.70 -0.51 12.19
CA ALA A 206 -4.29 -1.75 11.53
C ALA A 206 -4.64 -1.75 10.04
N VAL A 207 -5.85 -1.30 9.67
CA VAL A 207 -6.27 -1.17 8.26
C VAL A 207 -5.40 -0.16 7.53
N PHE A 208 -5.19 1.03 8.11
CA PHE A 208 -4.33 2.07 7.52
C PHE A 208 -2.91 1.54 7.26
N ALA A 209 -2.28 0.97 8.29
CA ALA A 209 -0.92 0.45 8.18
C ALA A 209 -0.81 -0.70 7.18
N ASN A 210 -1.82 -1.57 7.09
CA ASN A 210 -1.83 -2.64 6.08
C ASN A 210 -1.93 -2.12 4.64
N ASN A 211 -2.44 -0.90 4.46
CA ASN A 211 -2.51 -0.21 3.18
C ASN A 211 -1.33 0.76 2.94
N TYR A 212 -0.49 0.99 3.94
CA TYR A 212 0.59 1.96 3.86
C TYR A 212 1.66 1.57 2.84
N GLY A 213 2.10 2.55 2.04
CA GLY A 213 3.08 2.38 0.98
C GLY A 213 2.49 1.81 -0.32
N PHE A 214 1.19 1.53 -0.38
CA PHE A 214 0.52 1.22 -1.64
C PHE A 214 0.08 2.49 -2.36
N ALA A 215 -0.05 2.37 -3.68
CA ALA A 215 -0.44 3.45 -4.56
C ALA A 215 -1.54 2.99 -5.50
N ASN A 216 -2.31 3.94 -6.00
CA ASN A 216 -3.28 3.72 -7.03
C ASN A 216 -2.56 3.12 -8.27
N PRO A 217 -2.91 1.89 -8.66
CA PRO A 217 -2.24 1.15 -9.71
C PRO A 217 -2.53 1.69 -11.10
N TYR A 218 -3.34 2.74 -11.22
CA TYR A 218 -3.54 3.47 -12.44
C TYR A 218 -2.60 4.67 -12.58
N LEU A 219 -1.92 5.15 -11.53
CA LEU A 219 -1.00 6.32 -11.60
C LEU A 219 0.38 6.04 -12.19
N GLY A 220 0.80 6.72 -13.25
CA GLY A 220 2.13 6.54 -13.86
C GLY A 220 2.07 6.25 -15.35
N LYS A 221 3.21 5.85 -15.93
CA LYS A 221 3.35 5.66 -17.38
C LYS A 221 2.88 4.28 -17.83
N TRP A 222 1.85 4.25 -18.66
CA TRP A 222 1.36 3.10 -19.40
C TRP A 222 2.00 3.06 -20.77
N THR A 223 2.32 1.86 -21.25
CA THR A 223 2.75 1.63 -22.62
C THR A 223 1.70 0.80 -23.33
N PHE A 224 1.30 1.26 -24.51
CA PHE A 224 0.35 0.59 -25.38
C PHE A 224 1.08 0.02 -26.57
N THR A 225 0.63 -1.16 -26.98
CA THR A 225 0.89 -1.71 -28.30
C THR A 225 -0.45 -2.10 -28.87
N GLY A 226 -0.64 -1.92 -30.18
CA GLY A 226 -1.88 -2.29 -30.85
C GLY A 226 -1.64 -2.51 -32.32
N SER A 227 -2.53 -3.28 -32.95
CA SER A 227 -2.57 -3.46 -34.39
C SER A 227 -3.98 -3.18 -34.89
N ILE A 228 -4.12 -2.35 -35.92
CA ILE A 228 -5.37 -2.09 -36.61
C ILE A 228 -5.26 -2.71 -38.00
N ASP A 229 -6.31 -3.39 -38.41
CA ASP A 229 -6.47 -3.89 -39.76
C ASP A 229 -7.78 -3.31 -40.33
N TYR A 230 -7.70 -2.57 -41.43
CA TYR A 230 -8.88 -1.95 -42.05
C TYR A 230 -8.77 -1.85 -43.58
N GLU A 231 -9.92 -1.85 -44.24
CA GLU A 231 -10.02 -1.64 -45.68
C GLU A 231 -10.21 -0.14 -45.97
N SER A 232 -9.21 0.48 -46.60
CA SER A 232 -9.24 1.86 -47.06
C SER A 232 -9.75 1.94 -48.50
N GLY A 233 -10.71 2.84 -48.74
CA GLY A 233 -11.15 3.15 -50.10
C GLY A 233 -10.05 3.76 -50.99
N THR A 234 -8.99 4.29 -50.38
CA THR A 234 -7.86 4.92 -51.08
C THR A 234 -6.64 4.00 -51.16
N TYR A 235 -6.38 3.20 -50.13
CA TYR A 235 -5.13 2.45 -49.97
C TYR A 235 -5.31 0.92 -49.98
N GLY A 236 -6.53 0.42 -50.20
CA GLY A 236 -6.84 -1.01 -50.09
C GLY A 236 -6.71 -1.51 -48.65
N SER A 237 -6.28 -2.76 -48.49
CA SER A 237 -6.08 -3.37 -47.17
C SER A 237 -4.90 -2.72 -46.46
N VAL A 238 -5.16 -2.12 -45.29
CA VAL A 238 -4.18 -1.42 -44.47
C VAL A 238 -4.03 -2.13 -43.15
N LYS A 239 -2.83 -2.64 -42.90
CA LYS A 239 -2.42 -3.12 -41.59
C LYS A 239 -1.51 -2.09 -40.94
N ALA A 240 -1.84 -1.66 -39.74
CA ALA A 240 -1.08 -0.69 -38.96
C ALA A 240 -0.71 -1.25 -37.59
N ASP A 241 0.57 -1.35 -37.27
CA ASP A 241 1.05 -1.71 -35.93
C ASP A 241 1.58 -0.46 -35.23
N GLY A 242 1.15 -0.22 -33.99
CA GLY A 242 1.62 0.95 -33.26
C GLY A 242 1.90 0.77 -31.79
N ASN A 243 2.74 1.69 -31.28
CA ASN A 243 3.03 1.81 -29.86
C ASN A 243 2.71 3.23 -29.39
N GLY A 244 2.43 3.36 -28.09
CA GLY A 244 2.23 4.67 -27.50
C GLY A 244 2.39 4.66 -26.00
N THR A 245 2.37 5.84 -25.40
CA THR A 245 2.47 5.96 -23.95
C THR A 245 1.46 6.96 -23.39
N LEU A 246 0.94 6.67 -22.19
CA LEU A 246 0.00 7.52 -21.46
C LEU A 246 0.55 7.65 -20.05
N THR A 247 0.74 8.88 -19.59
CA THR A 247 1.14 9.12 -18.20
C THR A 247 -0.06 9.61 -17.41
N ILE A 248 -0.41 8.88 -16.35
CA ILE A 248 -1.55 9.20 -15.48
C ILE A 248 -1.02 9.89 -14.22
N GLY A 249 -1.31 11.18 -14.07
CA GLY A 249 -0.73 12.02 -13.01
C GLY A 249 -1.67 12.41 -11.86
N GLN A 250 -3.00 12.29 -11.99
CA GLN A 250 -3.97 12.74 -10.96
C GLN A 250 -5.27 11.91 -10.93
N GLN A 251 -6.00 12.03 -9.81
CA GLN A 251 -7.06 11.13 -9.32
C GLN A 251 -8.43 11.12 -10.01
N ASN A 252 -8.85 12.15 -10.76
CA ASN A 252 -10.29 12.36 -10.97
C ASN A 252 -10.97 11.52 -12.06
N TRP A 253 -10.37 10.44 -12.55
CA TRP A 253 -10.89 9.66 -13.71
C TRP A 253 -11.00 10.47 -15.02
N GLN A 254 -11.00 11.80 -14.95
CA GLN A 254 -10.86 12.73 -16.06
C GLN A 254 -9.38 12.90 -16.37
N MET A 255 -9.04 12.47 -17.57
CA MET A 255 -7.69 12.50 -18.08
C MET A 255 -7.48 13.70 -19.02
N SER A 256 -6.27 14.22 -19.03
CA SER A 256 -5.76 15.00 -20.14
C SER A 256 -4.25 14.82 -20.22
N GLY A 257 -3.76 14.52 -21.42
CA GLY A 257 -2.35 14.29 -21.73
C GLY A 257 -2.23 13.78 -23.16
N PRO A 258 -1.18 14.17 -23.89
CA PRO A 258 -0.98 13.69 -25.25
C PRO A 258 -0.69 12.19 -25.23
N VAL A 259 -1.39 11.43 -26.08
CA VAL A 259 -0.98 10.07 -26.42
C VAL A 259 -0.34 10.12 -27.78
N GLU A 260 0.97 9.91 -27.82
CA GLU A 260 1.70 9.67 -29.06
C GLU A 260 1.50 8.21 -29.44
N LEU A 261 0.88 7.97 -30.59
CA LEU A 261 0.82 6.67 -31.24
C LEU A 261 1.71 6.72 -32.48
N THR A 262 2.75 5.91 -32.53
CA THR A 262 3.49 5.68 -33.78
C THR A 262 2.89 4.45 -34.44
N ALA A 263 2.33 4.58 -35.64
CA ALA A 263 1.78 3.46 -36.40
C ALA A 263 2.56 3.24 -37.70
N ASN A 264 2.99 1.99 -37.92
CA ASN A 264 3.61 1.55 -39.15
C ASN A 264 2.53 0.88 -40.00
N SER A 265 2.20 1.48 -41.12
CA SER A 265 1.27 0.92 -42.08
C SER A 265 1.97 0.22 -43.24
N THR A 266 1.34 -0.83 -43.73
CA THR A 266 1.61 -1.43 -45.04
C THR A 266 0.34 -1.41 -45.86
N TYR A 267 0.40 -0.88 -47.08
CA TYR A 267 -0.73 -0.78 -48.01
C TYR A 267 -0.30 -1.03 -49.46
N THR A 268 -1.26 -1.29 -50.34
CA THR A 268 -0.99 -1.45 -51.78
C THR A 268 -1.33 -0.16 -52.51
N ASP A 269 -0.36 0.44 -53.20
CA ASP A 269 -0.57 1.67 -53.95
C ASP A 269 -1.39 1.45 -55.24
N GLU A 270 -1.72 2.56 -55.93
CA GLU A 270 -2.49 2.54 -57.19
C GLU A 270 -1.82 1.72 -58.31
N GLU A 271 -0.52 1.41 -58.18
CA GLU A 271 0.28 0.63 -59.13
C GLU A 271 0.35 -0.86 -58.74
N GLY A 272 -0.29 -1.26 -57.64
CA GLY A 272 -0.31 -2.64 -57.15
C GLY A 272 0.93 -3.01 -56.33
N LYS A 273 1.72 -2.04 -55.89
CA LYS A 273 2.96 -2.27 -55.14
C LYS A 273 2.74 -2.07 -53.65
N GLU A 274 3.33 -2.96 -52.85
CA GLU A 274 3.33 -2.85 -51.40
C GLU A 274 4.24 -1.70 -50.96
N VAL A 275 3.66 -0.75 -50.22
CA VAL A 275 4.31 0.44 -49.68
C VAL A 275 4.17 0.41 -48.16
N SER A 276 5.24 0.76 -47.46
CA SER A 276 5.21 0.92 -46.00
C SER A 276 5.46 2.38 -45.65
N ASP A 277 4.65 2.90 -44.73
CA ASP A 277 4.73 4.27 -44.26
C ASP A 277 4.51 4.34 -42.74
N THR A 278 5.22 5.25 -42.09
CA THR A 278 5.12 5.48 -40.65
C THR A 278 4.43 6.80 -40.43
N PHE A 279 3.31 6.79 -39.70
CA PHE A 279 2.63 8.01 -39.29
C PHE A 279 2.54 8.09 -37.77
N GLU A 280 2.77 9.31 -37.28
CA GLU A 280 2.55 9.67 -35.88
C GLU A 280 1.13 10.22 -35.74
N ILE A 281 0.38 9.66 -34.78
CA ILE A 281 -0.93 10.13 -34.41
C ILE A 281 -0.83 10.67 -32.99
N GLU A 282 -1.12 11.94 -32.81
CA GLU A 282 -1.27 12.55 -31.49
C GLU A 282 -2.76 12.56 -31.12
N ILE A 283 -3.11 11.91 -30.02
CA ILE A 283 -4.44 12.05 -29.42
C ILE A 283 -4.42 13.26 -28.51
N ALA A 284 -5.13 14.32 -28.91
CA ALA A 284 -5.09 15.64 -28.26
C ALA A 284 -5.69 15.62 -26.84
N SER A 285 -6.71 14.78 -26.63
CA SER A 285 -7.31 14.56 -25.32
C SER A 285 -7.85 13.15 -25.21
N VAL A 286 -7.70 12.60 -24.02
CA VAL A 286 -8.10 11.23 -23.70
C VAL A 286 -8.80 11.28 -22.35
N ASP A 287 -9.96 10.65 -22.22
CA ASP A 287 -10.66 10.31 -20.99
C ASP A 287 -10.50 8.80 -20.78
N VAL A 288 -10.03 8.35 -19.61
CA VAL A 288 -9.96 6.90 -19.32
C VAL A 288 -10.71 6.59 -18.06
N GLN A 289 -11.65 5.69 -18.20
CA GLN A 289 -12.48 5.16 -17.13
C GLN A 289 -12.02 3.73 -16.87
N PHE A 290 -11.58 3.44 -15.65
CA PHE A 290 -11.39 2.06 -15.21
C PHE A 290 -12.59 1.62 -14.38
N SER A 291 -13.03 0.39 -14.58
CA SER A 291 -13.77 -0.38 -13.58
C SER A 291 -12.82 -1.39 -12.95
N SER A 292 -13.32 -2.20 -12.01
CA SER A 292 -12.56 -3.31 -11.44
C SER A 292 -12.13 -4.38 -12.47
N THR A 293 -12.70 -4.37 -13.69
CA THR A 293 -12.48 -5.42 -14.69
C THR A 293 -12.29 -4.91 -16.12
N GLU A 294 -12.43 -3.60 -16.37
CA GLU A 294 -12.40 -3.02 -17.71
C GLU A 294 -11.72 -1.66 -17.70
N MET A 295 -10.96 -1.36 -18.72
CA MET A 295 -10.45 -0.02 -19.06
C MET A 295 -11.18 0.45 -20.30
N THR A 296 -11.84 1.60 -20.22
CA THR A 296 -12.41 2.32 -21.36
C THR A 296 -11.62 3.60 -21.56
N VAL A 297 -11.18 3.86 -22.78
CA VAL A 297 -10.51 5.07 -23.19
C VAL A 297 -11.33 5.75 -24.27
N THR A 298 -11.70 7.00 -24.09
CA THR A 298 -12.32 7.83 -25.14
C THR A 298 -11.45 9.02 -25.46
N GLY A 299 -11.39 9.46 -26.70
CA GLY A 299 -10.58 10.62 -27.08
C GLY A 299 -10.92 11.15 -28.47
N ILE A 300 -10.22 12.18 -28.90
CA ILE A 300 -10.37 12.75 -30.24
C ILE A 300 -9.02 12.71 -30.94
N ILE A 301 -9.00 12.16 -32.16
CA ILE A 301 -7.83 12.12 -33.04
C ILE A 301 -8.08 13.02 -34.24
N ALA A 302 -7.15 13.93 -34.52
CA ALA A 302 -7.11 14.62 -35.80
C ALA A 302 -6.32 13.80 -36.82
N ASN A 303 -6.89 13.58 -38.00
CA ASN A 303 -6.18 12.92 -39.10
C ASN A 303 -5.05 13.83 -39.60
N PRO A 304 -3.80 13.35 -39.62
CA PRO A 304 -2.65 14.18 -39.94
C PRO A 304 -2.61 14.65 -41.40
N LEU A 305 -3.36 14.00 -42.30
CA LEU A 305 -3.39 14.31 -43.73
C LEU A 305 -4.43 15.38 -44.09
N ASN A 306 -5.57 15.40 -43.40
CA ASN A 306 -6.70 16.26 -43.77
C ASN A 306 -7.29 17.09 -42.60
N GLY A 307 -6.79 16.91 -41.38
CA GLY A 307 -7.24 17.61 -40.18
C GLY A 307 -8.63 17.23 -39.69
N VAL A 308 -9.27 16.20 -40.26
CA VAL A 308 -10.59 15.72 -39.82
C VAL A 308 -10.46 15.02 -38.47
N GLU A 309 -11.32 15.37 -37.53
CA GLU A 309 -11.35 14.76 -36.19
C GLU A 309 -12.23 13.51 -36.15
N TYR A 310 -11.79 12.51 -35.38
CA TYR A 310 -12.45 11.23 -35.17
C TYR A 310 -12.54 10.93 -33.68
N ASP A 311 -13.71 10.47 -33.25
CA ASP A 311 -13.90 9.93 -31.90
C ASP A 311 -13.18 8.58 -31.78
N VAL A 312 -12.43 8.43 -30.71
CA VAL A 312 -11.74 7.19 -30.34
C VAL A 312 -12.49 6.57 -29.18
N LEU A 313 -12.71 5.26 -29.26
CA LEU A 313 -13.18 4.43 -28.15
C LEU A 313 -12.33 3.17 -28.09
N MET A 314 -11.63 2.96 -26.98
CA MET A 314 -10.77 1.79 -26.75
C MET A 314 -11.26 1.08 -25.49
N LYS A 315 -11.65 -0.19 -25.60
CA LYS A 315 -12.10 -0.99 -24.46
C LYS A 315 -11.23 -2.22 -24.30
N GLY A 316 -10.78 -2.50 -23.07
CA GLY A 316 -10.01 -3.69 -22.76
C GLY A 316 -10.37 -4.27 -21.39
N LYS A 317 -10.50 -5.59 -21.31
CA LYS A 317 -10.67 -6.31 -20.04
C LYS A 317 -9.35 -6.32 -19.28
N LEU A 318 -9.38 -5.94 -18.01
CA LEU A 318 -8.20 -5.95 -17.16
C LEU A 318 -7.87 -7.37 -16.72
N ARG A 319 -6.61 -7.77 -16.93
CA ARG A 319 -6.02 -9.02 -16.44
C ARG A 319 -4.74 -8.71 -15.68
N VAL A 320 -4.42 -9.53 -14.68
CA VAL A 320 -3.20 -9.41 -13.91
C VAL A 320 -2.32 -10.63 -14.10
N GLU A 321 -1.04 -10.41 -14.33
CA GLU A 321 0.00 -11.45 -14.34
C GLU A 321 1.22 -10.97 -13.57
N GLY A 322 1.51 -11.64 -12.43
CA GLY A 322 2.59 -11.20 -11.54
C GLY A 322 2.37 -9.78 -11.02
N ASN A 323 3.32 -8.89 -11.27
CA ASN A 323 3.27 -7.46 -10.89
C ASN A 323 2.82 -6.56 -12.06
N ALA A 324 2.28 -7.13 -13.13
CA ALA A 324 1.82 -6.38 -14.30
C ALA A 324 0.30 -6.43 -14.45
N ILE A 325 -0.27 -5.29 -14.86
CA ILE A 325 -1.66 -5.16 -15.29
C ILE A 325 -1.67 -5.10 -16.81
N TYR A 326 -2.52 -5.92 -17.41
CA TYR A 326 -2.82 -5.97 -18.83
C TYR A 326 -4.24 -5.50 -19.05
N ALA A 327 -4.52 -4.82 -20.15
CA ALA A 327 -5.89 -4.71 -20.66
C ALA A 327 -5.97 -5.41 -22.02
N GLU A 328 -6.90 -6.35 -22.19
CA GLU A 328 -7.05 -7.13 -23.41
C GLU A 328 -8.35 -6.74 -24.10
N SER A 329 -8.27 -6.21 -25.32
CA SER A 329 -9.46 -5.91 -26.11
C SER A 329 -9.93 -7.15 -26.86
N ASN A 330 -11.22 -7.47 -26.76
CA ASN A 330 -11.87 -8.45 -27.62
C ASN A 330 -12.35 -7.68 -28.86
N GLY A 331 -11.45 -7.43 -29.82
CA GLY A 331 -11.66 -6.54 -30.97
C GLY A 331 -12.81 -6.94 -31.91
N THR A 332 -14.06 -6.74 -31.50
CA THR A 332 -15.25 -6.95 -32.34
C THR A 332 -16.31 -5.90 -32.02
N GLY A 333 -16.39 -4.83 -32.84
CA GLY A 333 -17.48 -3.86 -32.79
C GLY A 333 -17.39 -2.86 -33.94
N ASP A 334 -18.37 -2.92 -34.84
CA ASP A 334 -18.45 -2.17 -36.09
C ASP A 334 -18.46 -0.64 -35.87
N GLY A 335 -17.30 -0.01 -36.03
CA GLY A 335 -17.13 1.44 -36.00
C GLY A 335 -15.65 1.80 -36.16
N TYR A 336 -15.36 2.94 -36.79
CA TYR A 336 -14.00 3.46 -37.01
C TYR A 336 -13.30 3.85 -35.69
N GLY A 337 -12.97 2.86 -34.84
CA GLY A 337 -12.22 3.02 -33.61
C GLY A 337 -10.84 2.39 -33.70
N ILE A 338 -9.82 3.06 -33.16
CA ILE A 338 -8.49 2.47 -32.96
C ILE A 338 -8.59 1.48 -31.79
N PHE A 339 -8.38 0.18 -32.05
CA PHE A 339 -8.40 -0.85 -31.02
C PHE A 339 -7.00 -1.11 -30.48
N LEU A 340 -6.83 -1.01 -29.16
CA LEU A 340 -5.59 -1.37 -28.48
C LEU A 340 -5.59 -2.86 -28.12
N LEU A 341 -4.63 -3.60 -28.66
CA LEU A 341 -4.44 -5.02 -28.36
C LEU A 341 -3.26 -5.17 -27.39
N ASN A 342 -3.58 -5.29 -26.10
CA ASN A 342 -2.67 -5.64 -24.99
C ASN A 342 -1.78 -4.52 -24.37
N PRO A 343 -2.31 -3.37 -23.92
CA PRO A 343 -1.60 -2.49 -22.98
C PRO A 343 -0.99 -3.24 -21.79
N THR A 344 0.23 -2.88 -21.42
CA THR A 344 0.92 -3.42 -20.26
C THR A 344 1.42 -2.30 -19.35
N ARG A 345 1.15 -2.44 -18.05
CA ARG A 345 1.79 -1.63 -17.00
C ARG A 345 2.48 -2.53 -15.99
N LYS A 346 3.73 -2.20 -15.66
CA LYS A 346 4.45 -2.79 -14.53
C LYS A 346 4.22 -1.94 -13.27
N ILE A 347 3.79 -2.56 -12.18
CA ILE A 347 3.70 -1.91 -10.88
C ILE A 347 5.07 -2.01 -10.20
N GLY A 348 5.86 -0.94 -10.34
CA GLY A 348 7.19 -0.79 -9.75
C GLY A 348 8.31 -1.52 -10.50
N GLU A 349 9.53 -0.99 -10.39
CA GLU A 349 10.77 -1.74 -10.62
C GLU A 349 11.25 -2.29 -9.28
N TRP A 350 11.23 -3.62 -9.12
CA TRP A 350 11.87 -4.25 -7.97
C TRP A 350 13.31 -4.60 -8.35
N THR A 351 14.24 -3.71 -8.02
CA THR A 351 15.66 -4.07 -7.99
C THR A 351 15.90 -4.90 -6.73
N ALA A 352 16.03 -6.22 -6.90
CA ALA A 352 16.63 -7.06 -5.87
C ALA A 352 18.13 -6.70 -5.80
N HIS A 353 18.52 -5.91 -4.80
CA HIS A 353 19.91 -5.86 -4.41
C HIS A 353 20.22 -7.12 -3.60
N LYS A 354 21.32 -7.77 -3.97
CA LYS A 354 21.85 -8.95 -3.28
C LYS A 354 22.68 -8.53 -2.08
#